data_AF-A0A4Q3UC46-F1
#
_entry.id   AF-A0A4Q3UC46-F1
#
_cell.length_a   1.000
_cell.length_b   1.000
_cell.length_c   1.000
_cell.angle_alpha   90.00
_cell.angle_beta   90.00
_cell.angle_gamma   90.00
#
_symmetry.space_group_name_H-M   'P 1'
#
loop_
_entity.id
_entity.type
_entity.pdbx_description
1 polymer ?
#
loop_
_entity_poly.entity_id
_entity_poly.type
_entity_poly.pdbx_seq_one_letter_code
_entity_poly.pdbx_strand_id
1 'polypeptide(L)'
;VRRANSIAFDVREAGRVKREGNPITGKIVKDENGNPVSIPGTLKSVKAIGWFIEEYGIAQISMNLTNISITPVHIAFDEVCRKAEDRGIRVTGSELVGLIPLKALTDAGKYFLKKQKRSTGVSEKELIRIAVKSMGLDELSPFKPEERIIEYLLASKEDSKLVSMSLADFADETASESPAPGGGSVSAYVGALGISLATMVANLSSHKKGWDEKWEEFGDVAEKGEDFKQKLTALVDEDTKAFNKIMQAMSLPKNSDSEKELRRKAIDDATRYAIEVPLKVMKDQVKHKFRGYSFGSASVLSLDFDKYMKDVLLQ
;
A
#
# COMPACT_ATOMS: atom_id res chain seq x y z
N VAL A 1 3.58 -27.63 -22.25
CA VAL A 1 2.35 -27.95 -21.46
C VAL A 1 2.55 -28.95 -20.31
N ARG A 2 2.98 -30.22 -20.54
CA ARG A 2 2.99 -31.26 -19.48
C ARG A 2 3.69 -30.85 -18.18
N ARG A 3 4.88 -30.24 -18.28
CA ARG A 3 5.64 -29.77 -17.10
C ARG A 3 4.92 -28.67 -16.33
N ALA A 4 4.28 -27.72 -17.03
CA ALA A 4 3.46 -26.68 -16.42
C ALA A 4 2.26 -27.27 -15.68
N ASN A 5 1.60 -28.29 -16.24
CA ASN A 5 0.52 -29.00 -15.53
C ASN A 5 1.02 -29.70 -14.26
N SER A 6 2.21 -30.31 -14.30
CA SER A 6 2.78 -30.91 -13.10
C SER A 6 2.99 -29.89 -11.98
N ILE A 7 3.53 -28.71 -12.29
CA ILE A 7 3.69 -27.61 -11.32
C ILE A 7 2.33 -27.11 -10.85
N ALA A 8 1.39 -26.86 -11.77
CA ALA A 8 0.02 -26.43 -11.43
C ALA A 8 -0.65 -27.39 -10.44
N PHE A 9 -0.43 -28.69 -10.59
CA PHE A 9 -0.98 -29.71 -9.69
C PHE A 9 -0.23 -29.81 -8.36
N ASP A 10 1.02 -29.34 -8.28
CA ASP A 10 1.74 -29.24 -7.00
C ASP A 10 1.19 -28.09 -6.15
N VAL A 11 0.74 -27.00 -6.78
CA VAL A 11 0.32 -25.78 -6.08
C VAL A 11 -1.18 -25.65 -5.87
N ARG A 12 -2.03 -26.12 -6.80
CA ARG A 12 -3.50 -25.97 -6.68
C ARG A 12 -4.07 -26.77 -5.53
N GLU A 13 -5.12 -26.27 -4.88
CA GLU A 13 -5.68 -26.87 -3.67
C GLU A 13 -6.14 -28.32 -3.88
N ALA A 14 -6.84 -28.59 -4.99
CA ALA A 14 -7.28 -29.94 -5.34
C ALA A 14 -6.12 -30.93 -5.54
N GLY A 15 -4.91 -30.42 -5.78
CA GLY A 15 -3.69 -31.19 -5.95
C GLY A 15 -3.73 -32.15 -7.14
N ARG A 16 -3.26 -33.38 -6.93
CA ARG A 16 -3.18 -34.44 -7.94
C ARG A 16 -3.82 -35.73 -7.48
N VAL A 17 -4.41 -36.44 -8.44
CA VAL A 17 -4.85 -37.81 -8.23
C VAL A 17 -3.64 -38.70 -7.91
N LYS A 18 -3.72 -39.46 -6.82
CA LYS A 18 -2.71 -40.43 -6.41
C LYS A 18 -2.70 -41.59 -7.39
N ARG A 19 -1.51 -41.97 -7.85
CA ARG A 19 -1.29 -43.09 -8.78
C ARG A 19 -0.23 -44.04 -8.23
N GLU A 20 -0.38 -45.33 -8.52
CA GLU A 20 0.60 -46.37 -8.17
C GLU A 20 1.80 -46.36 -9.10
N GLY A 21 3.00 -46.42 -8.51
CA GLY A 21 4.26 -46.43 -9.27
C GLY A 21 4.52 -45.09 -9.95
N ASN A 22 4.19 -44.98 -11.24
CA ASN A 22 4.42 -43.76 -12.00
C ASN A 22 3.38 -42.67 -11.64
N PRO A 23 3.80 -41.49 -11.15
CA PRO A 23 2.87 -40.43 -10.73
C PRO A 23 1.99 -39.84 -11.85
N ILE A 24 2.31 -40.11 -13.12
CA ILE A 24 1.61 -39.58 -14.29
C ILE A 24 0.78 -40.66 -14.99
N THR A 25 1.38 -41.83 -15.25
CA THR A 25 0.75 -42.90 -16.04
C THR A 25 0.27 -44.09 -15.22
N GLY A 26 0.60 -44.14 -13.93
CA GLY A 26 0.24 -45.24 -13.03
C GLY A 26 -1.27 -45.39 -12.83
N LYS A 27 -1.70 -46.55 -12.34
CA LYS A 27 -3.11 -46.81 -12.02
C LYS A 27 -3.57 -45.88 -10.90
N ILE A 28 -4.80 -45.35 -11.01
CA ILE A 28 -5.38 -44.46 -10.00
C ILE A 28 -5.61 -45.25 -8.72
N VAL A 29 -5.11 -44.74 -7.60
CA VAL A 29 -5.41 -45.28 -6.27
C VAL A 29 -6.82 -44.85 -5.90
N LYS A 30 -7.65 -45.81 -5.50
CA LYS A 30 -9.03 -45.56 -5.06
C LYS A 30 -9.15 -45.80 -3.55
N ASP A 31 -10.08 -45.08 -2.91
CA ASP A 31 -10.46 -45.29 -1.53
C ASP A 31 -11.44 -46.47 -1.38
N GLU A 32 -11.86 -46.75 -0.14
CA GLU A 32 -12.82 -47.81 0.20
C GLU A 32 -14.18 -47.65 -0.49
N ASN A 33 -14.53 -46.44 -0.94
CA ASN A 33 -15.77 -46.12 -1.64
C ASN A 33 -15.60 -46.11 -3.18
N GLY A 34 -14.42 -46.44 -3.69
CA GLY A 34 -14.10 -46.46 -5.12
C GLY A 34 -13.78 -45.09 -5.73
N ASN A 35 -13.67 -44.03 -4.92
CA ASN A 35 -13.32 -42.69 -5.38
C ASN A 35 -11.80 -42.51 -5.51
N PRO A 36 -11.31 -41.72 -6.49
CA PRO A 36 -9.89 -41.42 -6.61
C PRO A 36 -9.34 -40.71 -5.37
N VAL A 37 -8.26 -41.25 -4.79
CA VAL A 37 -7.54 -40.58 -3.71
C VAL A 37 -6.76 -39.40 -4.29
N SER A 38 -6.89 -38.22 -3.69
CA SER A 38 -6.12 -37.03 -4.07
C SER A 38 -5.00 -36.73 -3.08
N ILE A 39 -3.85 -36.30 -3.59
CA ILE A 39 -2.78 -35.67 -2.83
C ILE A 39 -2.98 -34.16 -3.01
N PRO A 40 -3.35 -33.42 -1.94
CA PRO A 40 -3.60 -31.99 -2.04
C PRO A 40 -2.34 -31.21 -2.44
N GLY A 41 -2.53 -30.07 -3.11
CA GLY A 41 -1.43 -29.16 -3.40
C GLY A 41 -1.08 -28.28 -2.21
N THR A 42 -0.05 -27.46 -2.37
CA THR A 42 0.52 -26.66 -1.29
C THR A 42 -0.28 -25.40 -0.96
N LEU A 43 -1.03 -24.83 -1.91
CA LEU A 43 -1.80 -23.61 -1.70
C LEU A 43 -3.30 -23.89 -1.48
N LYS A 44 -3.93 -23.10 -0.62
CA LYS A 44 -5.38 -23.15 -0.34
C LYS A 44 -6.11 -22.07 -1.14
N SER A 45 -7.37 -22.30 -1.50
CA SER A 45 -8.15 -21.34 -2.32
C SER A 45 -7.47 -20.98 -3.65
N VAL A 46 -6.82 -21.98 -4.26
CA VAL A 46 -6.13 -21.84 -5.55
C VAL A 46 -6.59 -22.92 -6.51
N LYS A 47 -6.99 -22.49 -7.71
CA LYS A 47 -7.18 -23.35 -8.88
C LYS A 47 -6.06 -23.03 -9.87
N ALA A 48 -5.43 -24.05 -10.44
CA ALA A 48 -4.38 -23.86 -11.43
C ALA A 48 -4.38 -24.94 -12.51
N ILE A 49 -3.99 -24.54 -13.72
CA ILE A 49 -3.76 -25.42 -14.87
C ILE A 49 -2.52 -24.97 -15.64
N GLY A 50 -1.84 -25.90 -16.29
CA GLY A 50 -0.78 -25.60 -17.24
C GLY A 50 -1.33 -25.44 -18.65
N TRP A 51 -0.99 -24.34 -19.31
CA TRP A 51 -1.37 -24.01 -20.68
C TRP A 51 -0.11 -23.58 -21.48
N PHE A 52 -0.22 -23.46 -22.81
CA PHE A 52 0.86 -22.95 -23.65
C PHE A 52 0.31 -21.83 -24.54
N ILE A 53 0.91 -20.65 -24.45
CA ILE A 53 0.51 -19.48 -25.22
C ILE A 53 1.35 -19.48 -26.50
N GLU A 54 0.72 -19.84 -27.63
CA GLU A 54 1.42 -19.99 -28.91
C GLU A 54 2.05 -18.68 -29.38
N GLU A 55 1.35 -17.55 -29.21
CA GLU A 55 1.81 -16.20 -29.61
C GLU A 55 3.16 -15.82 -29.00
N TYR A 56 3.39 -16.19 -27.74
CA TYR A 56 4.64 -15.88 -27.03
C TYR A 56 5.62 -17.06 -26.99
N GLY A 57 5.22 -18.24 -27.46
CA GLY A 57 6.05 -19.45 -27.40
C GLY A 57 6.37 -19.93 -25.97
N ILE A 58 5.55 -19.58 -24.98
CA ILE A 58 5.79 -19.86 -23.55
C ILE A 58 4.74 -20.79 -22.96
N ALA A 59 5.16 -21.62 -22.01
CA ALA A 59 4.24 -22.34 -21.15
C ALA A 59 3.83 -21.46 -19.96
N GLN A 60 2.55 -21.45 -19.61
CA GLN A 60 2.01 -20.67 -18.50
C GLN A 60 1.34 -21.59 -17.48
N ILE A 61 1.43 -21.21 -16.22
CA ILE A 61 0.61 -21.77 -15.14
C ILE A 61 -0.52 -20.76 -14.93
N SER A 62 -1.68 -21.01 -15.54
CA SER A 62 -2.85 -20.16 -15.37
C SER A 62 -3.49 -20.47 -14.02
N MET A 63 -3.68 -19.45 -13.19
CA MET A 63 -4.16 -19.60 -11.82
C MET A 63 -5.36 -18.69 -11.55
N ASN A 64 -6.29 -19.18 -10.74
CA ASN A 64 -7.33 -18.37 -10.12
C ASN A 64 -7.17 -18.47 -8.60
N LEU A 65 -6.93 -17.32 -7.97
CA LEU A 65 -6.87 -17.17 -6.51
C LEU A 65 -8.27 -16.82 -6.03
N THR A 66 -9.02 -17.82 -5.57
CA THR A 66 -10.44 -17.63 -5.21
C THR A 66 -10.60 -16.89 -3.88
N ASN A 67 -9.55 -16.82 -3.06
CA ASN A 67 -9.50 -16.00 -1.86
C ASN A 67 -8.07 -15.53 -1.59
N ILE A 68 -7.79 -14.28 -1.94
CA ILE A 68 -6.46 -13.65 -1.80
C ILE A 68 -6.07 -13.36 -0.35
N SER A 69 -7.03 -13.37 0.58
CA SER A 69 -6.75 -13.26 2.02
C SER A 69 -6.22 -14.57 2.59
N ILE A 70 -6.50 -15.71 1.94
CA ILE A 70 -5.97 -17.03 2.32
C ILE A 70 -4.65 -17.30 1.60
N THR A 71 -4.63 -17.13 0.27
CA THR A 71 -3.40 -17.22 -0.52
C THR A 71 -3.15 -15.91 -1.26
N PRO A 72 -2.27 -15.05 -0.72
CA PRO A 72 -1.87 -13.82 -1.38
C PRO A 72 -1.12 -14.07 -2.70
N VAL A 73 -1.18 -13.09 -3.60
CA VAL A 73 -0.57 -13.17 -4.95
C VAL A 73 0.93 -13.47 -4.92
N HIS A 74 1.67 -12.83 -4.01
CA HIS A 74 3.12 -13.02 -3.87
C HIS A 74 3.48 -14.41 -3.33
N ILE A 75 2.63 -14.98 -2.46
CA ILE A 75 2.81 -16.35 -1.95
C ILE A 75 2.55 -17.37 -3.07
N ALA A 76 1.51 -17.15 -3.87
CA ALA A 76 1.23 -18.00 -5.03
C ALA A 76 2.38 -17.97 -6.04
N PHE A 77 2.92 -16.79 -6.33
CA PHE A 77 4.07 -16.62 -7.22
C PHE A 77 5.32 -17.33 -6.71
N ASP A 78 5.75 -17.05 -5.47
CA ASP A 78 6.96 -17.65 -4.89
C ASP A 78 6.87 -19.18 -4.78
N GLU A 79 5.69 -19.72 -4.45
CA GLU A 79 5.48 -21.17 -4.39
C GLU A 79 5.54 -21.81 -5.79
N VAL A 80 5.02 -21.14 -6.82
CA VAL A 80 5.18 -21.60 -8.21
C VAL A 80 6.65 -21.60 -8.62
N CYS A 81 7.40 -20.53 -8.31
CA CYS A 81 8.83 -20.45 -8.57
C CYS A 81 9.57 -21.61 -7.91
N ARG A 82 9.31 -21.86 -6.62
CA ARG A 82 9.92 -22.95 -5.86
C ARG A 82 9.61 -24.33 -6.47
N LYS A 83 8.34 -24.60 -6.81
CA LYS A 83 7.93 -25.87 -7.45
C LYS A 83 8.47 -26.05 -8.87
N ALA A 84 8.72 -24.95 -9.58
CA ALA A 84 9.37 -24.97 -10.88
C ALA A 84 10.87 -25.27 -10.74
N GLU A 85 11.54 -24.65 -9.77
CA GLU A 85 12.96 -24.87 -9.45
C GLU A 85 13.24 -26.31 -9.01
N ASP A 86 12.36 -26.91 -8.18
CA ASP A 86 12.39 -28.34 -7.81
C ASP A 86 12.43 -29.27 -9.05
N ARG A 87 12.05 -28.75 -10.23
CA ARG A 87 12.00 -29.46 -11.52
C ARG A 87 13.03 -28.96 -12.54
N GLY A 88 13.95 -28.08 -12.15
CA GLY A 88 14.93 -27.45 -13.03
C GLY A 88 14.31 -26.54 -14.09
N ILE A 89 13.15 -25.93 -13.78
CA ILE A 89 12.43 -25.01 -14.68
C ILE A 89 12.52 -23.61 -14.09
N ARG A 90 12.90 -22.65 -14.94
CA ARG A 90 12.92 -21.24 -14.58
C ARG A 90 11.56 -20.60 -14.87
N VAL A 91 11.01 -19.89 -13.88
CA VAL A 91 9.91 -18.95 -14.09
C VAL A 91 10.50 -17.63 -14.59
N THR A 92 9.94 -17.10 -15.68
CA THR A 92 10.44 -15.87 -16.32
C THR A 92 9.70 -14.62 -15.89
N GLY A 93 8.46 -14.76 -15.40
CA GLY A 93 7.61 -13.65 -15.02
C GLY A 93 6.19 -14.11 -14.71
N SER A 94 5.29 -13.15 -14.57
CA SER A 94 3.86 -13.40 -14.43
C SER A 94 3.04 -12.32 -15.14
N GLU A 95 1.74 -12.52 -15.20
CA GLU A 95 0.82 -11.55 -15.76
C GLU A 95 -0.44 -11.53 -14.89
N LEU A 96 -0.95 -10.33 -14.64
CA LEU A 96 -2.25 -10.14 -14.04
C LEU A 96 -3.30 -9.99 -15.14
N VAL A 97 -4.25 -10.91 -15.18
CA VAL A 97 -5.45 -10.79 -16.03
C VAL A 97 -6.57 -10.14 -15.22
N GLY A 98 -7.00 -8.96 -15.65
CA GLY A 98 -8.06 -8.19 -15.00
C GLY A 98 -7.54 -7.18 -13.98
N LEU A 99 -8.34 -6.96 -12.93
CA LEU A 99 -8.08 -5.94 -11.90
C LEU A 99 -7.62 -6.58 -10.59
N ILE A 100 -6.83 -5.85 -9.81
CA ILE A 100 -6.32 -6.26 -8.51
C ILE A 100 -6.56 -5.18 -7.44
N PRO A 101 -6.89 -5.54 -6.19
CA PRO A 101 -6.92 -4.58 -5.10
C PRO A 101 -5.53 -4.03 -4.79
N LEU A 102 -5.43 -2.73 -4.53
CA LEU A 102 -4.21 -2.02 -4.17
C LEU A 102 -3.48 -2.72 -3.01
N LYS A 103 -4.24 -3.13 -1.99
CA LYS A 103 -3.71 -3.83 -0.83
C LYS A 103 -2.92 -5.10 -1.18
N ALA A 104 -3.36 -5.85 -2.20
CA ALA A 104 -2.68 -7.08 -2.59
C ALA A 104 -1.28 -6.80 -3.18
N LEU A 105 -1.12 -5.69 -3.90
CA LEU A 105 0.18 -5.25 -4.42
C LEU A 105 1.05 -4.61 -3.33
N THR A 106 0.49 -3.81 -2.44
CA THR A 106 1.28 -3.20 -1.35
C THR A 106 1.76 -4.25 -0.36
N ASP A 107 0.93 -5.25 -0.03
CA ASP A 107 1.33 -6.41 0.78
C ASP A 107 2.44 -7.21 0.08
N ALA A 108 2.34 -7.42 -1.25
CA ALA A 108 3.40 -8.06 -2.03
C ALA A 108 4.70 -7.26 -2.03
N GLY A 109 4.63 -5.93 -2.17
CA GLY A 109 5.79 -5.06 -2.09
C GLY A 109 6.50 -5.17 -0.75
N LYS A 110 5.73 -5.11 0.35
CA LYS A 110 6.26 -5.30 1.71
C LYS A 110 6.88 -6.69 1.89
N TYR A 111 6.24 -7.74 1.38
CA TYR A 111 6.76 -9.10 1.42
C TYR A 111 8.16 -9.21 0.79
N PHE A 112 8.32 -8.70 -0.43
CA PHE A 112 9.61 -8.78 -1.13
C PHE A 112 10.68 -7.87 -0.52
N LEU A 113 10.33 -6.69 0.00
CA LEU A 113 11.27 -5.84 0.75
C LEU A 113 11.79 -6.56 2.00
N LYS A 114 10.91 -7.21 2.77
CA LYS A 114 11.32 -8.00 3.95
C LYS A 114 12.23 -9.16 3.57
N LYS A 115 11.95 -9.87 2.47
CA LYS A 115 12.83 -10.93 1.95
C LYS A 115 14.24 -10.42 1.59
N GLN A 116 14.33 -9.16 1.16
CA GLN A 116 15.58 -8.46 0.86
C GLN A 116 16.23 -7.80 2.09
N LYS A 117 15.64 -7.94 3.29
CA LYS A 117 16.04 -7.21 4.52
C LYS A 117 16.06 -5.69 4.32
N ARG A 118 15.01 -5.16 3.69
CA ARG A 118 14.85 -3.74 3.40
C ARG A 118 13.64 -3.17 4.13
N SER A 119 13.73 -1.90 4.54
CA SER A 119 12.63 -1.14 5.12
C SER A 119 11.36 -1.18 4.26
N THR A 120 10.22 -1.38 4.91
CA THR A 120 8.86 -1.33 4.33
C THR A 120 8.25 0.08 4.37
N GLY A 121 8.90 1.02 5.06
CA GLY A 121 8.47 2.42 5.19
C GLY A 121 8.79 3.27 3.98
N VAL A 122 8.37 2.80 2.80
CA VAL A 122 8.52 3.49 1.52
C VAL A 122 7.15 3.84 0.96
N SER A 123 7.12 4.76 -0.02
CA SER A 123 5.86 5.18 -0.63
C SER A 123 5.06 4.02 -1.22
N GLU A 124 3.74 4.16 -1.26
CA GLU A 124 2.85 3.19 -1.92
C GLU A 124 3.27 2.88 -3.36
N LYS A 125 3.63 3.91 -4.15
CA LYS A 125 4.14 3.75 -5.52
C LYS A 125 5.40 2.88 -5.56
N GLU A 126 6.27 3.02 -4.57
CA GLU A 126 7.47 2.18 -4.46
C GLU A 126 7.12 0.74 -4.07
N LEU A 127 6.18 0.52 -3.15
CA LEU A 127 5.69 -0.82 -2.82
C LEU A 127 5.10 -1.53 -4.05
N ILE A 128 4.28 -0.83 -4.84
CA ILE A 128 3.74 -1.34 -6.10
C ILE A 128 4.87 -1.66 -7.08
N ARG A 129 5.84 -0.75 -7.25
CA ARG A 129 6.99 -0.97 -8.14
C ARG A 129 7.77 -2.22 -7.76
N ILE A 130 8.04 -2.42 -6.46
CA ILE A 130 8.73 -3.61 -5.97
C ILE A 130 7.90 -4.87 -6.22
N ALA A 131 6.59 -4.84 -5.97
CA ALA A 131 5.71 -5.97 -6.24
C ALA A 131 5.73 -6.37 -7.73
N VAL A 132 5.58 -5.40 -8.62
CA VAL A 132 5.59 -5.58 -10.08
C VAL A 132 6.90 -6.21 -10.53
N LYS A 133 8.03 -5.62 -10.14
CA LYS A 133 9.35 -6.12 -10.55
C LYS A 133 9.72 -7.47 -9.94
N SER A 134 9.32 -7.73 -8.69
CA SER A 134 9.68 -8.98 -8.01
C SER A 134 8.87 -10.17 -8.52
N MET A 135 7.62 -9.94 -8.95
CA MET A 135 6.78 -10.98 -9.57
C MET A 135 6.90 -11.01 -11.09
N GLY A 136 7.61 -10.07 -11.70
CA GLY A 136 7.71 -9.91 -13.15
C GLY A 136 6.35 -9.69 -13.82
N LEU A 137 5.47 -8.88 -13.20
CA LEU A 137 4.12 -8.58 -13.73
C LEU A 137 4.15 -7.81 -15.05
N ASP A 138 5.30 -7.26 -15.42
CA ASP A 138 5.53 -6.47 -16.62
C ASP A 138 6.37 -7.20 -17.69
N GLU A 139 6.55 -8.52 -17.55
CA GLU A 139 7.39 -9.32 -18.46
C GLU A 139 6.72 -9.61 -19.81
N LEU A 140 5.39 -9.78 -19.85
CA LEU A 140 4.65 -9.98 -21.10
C LEU A 140 4.20 -8.67 -21.75
N SER A 141 3.78 -7.71 -20.93
CA SER A 141 3.37 -6.38 -21.37
C SER A 141 3.56 -5.37 -20.24
N PRO A 142 3.67 -4.06 -20.53
CA PRO A 142 3.85 -3.05 -19.49
C PRO A 142 2.72 -3.10 -18.45
N PHE A 143 3.10 -3.19 -17.17
CA PHE A 143 2.13 -3.08 -16.09
C PHE A 143 1.80 -1.61 -15.82
N LYS A 144 0.56 -1.21 -16.09
CA LYS A 144 0.04 0.13 -15.84
C LYS A 144 -0.86 0.14 -14.60
N PRO A 145 -0.38 0.63 -13.43
CA PRO A 145 -1.16 0.63 -12.19
C PRO A 145 -2.54 1.28 -12.32
N GLU A 146 -2.63 2.38 -13.06
CA GLU A 146 -3.86 3.15 -13.32
C GLU A 146 -4.92 2.38 -14.11
N GLU A 147 -4.54 1.32 -14.85
CA GLU A 147 -5.47 0.47 -15.61
C GLU A 147 -5.72 -0.90 -14.95
N ARG A 148 -5.04 -1.19 -13.83
CA ARG A 148 -5.03 -2.52 -13.21
C ARG A 148 -5.43 -2.52 -11.75
N ILE A 149 -5.21 -1.42 -11.02
CA ILE A 149 -5.54 -1.30 -9.61
C ILE A 149 -6.96 -0.77 -9.46
N ILE A 150 -7.82 -1.49 -8.74
CA ILE A 150 -9.24 -1.17 -8.58
C ILE A 150 -9.41 0.23 -7.97
N GLU A 151 -8.70 0.51 -6.89
CA GLU A 151 -8.79 1.77 -6.15
C GLU A 151 -8.31 2.96 -7.01
N TYR A 152 -7.32 2.76 -7.88
CA TYR A 152 -6.86 3.82 -8.79
C TYR A 152 -7.86 4.11 -9.90
N LEU A 153 -8.55 3.06 -10.41
CA LEU A 153 -9.62 3.22 -11.40
C LEU A 153 -10.86 3.92 -10.83
N LEU A 154 -11.12 3.73 -9.53
CA LEU A 154 -12.26 4.34 -8.83
C LEU A 154 -11.95 5.74 -8.29
N ALA A 155 -10.67 6.09 -8.10
CA ALA A 155 -10.27 7.39 -7.58
C ALA A 155 -10.74 8.51 -8.54
N SER A 156 -11.52 9.46 -8.02
CA SER A 156 -11.93 10.62 -8.81
C SER A 156 -10.83 11.69 -8.78
N LYS A 157 -10.68 12.45 -9.88
CA LYS A 157 -9.75 13.60 -9.91
C LYS A 157 -10.16 14.73 -8.95
N GLU A 158 -11.39 14.72 -8.44
CA GLU A 158 -11.90 15.73 -7.52
C GLU A 158 -11.50 15.49 -6.06
N ASP A 159 -10.99 14.30 -5.73
CA ASP A 159 -10.77 13.89 -4.33
C ASP A 159 -9.55 14.56 -3.68
N SER A 160 -8.56 15.03 -4.46
CA SER A 160 -7.28 15.58 -3.97
C SER A 160 -6.76 16.77 -4.80
N LYS A 161 -7.49 17.89 -4.78
CA LYS A 161 -7.17 19.08 -5.58
C LYS A 161 -5.89 19.78 -5.14
N LEU A 162 -5.64 19.91 -3.83
CA LEU A 162 -4.50 20.67 -3.32
C LEU A 162 -3.21 19.85 -3.31
N VAL A 163 -3.28 18.59 -2.87
CA VAL A 163 -2.09 17.72 -2.78
C VAL A 163 -1.52 17.38 -4.17
N SER A 164 -2.32 17.52 -5.22
CA SER A 164 -1.88 17.30 -6.61
C SER A 164 -1.26 18.54 -7.28
N MET A 165 -1.31 19.71 -6.64
CA MET A 165 -0.68 20.93 -7.16
C MET A 165 0.85 20.83 -7.12
N SER A 166 1.51 21.64 -7.97
CA SER A 166 2.94 21.90 -7.79
C SER A 166 3.16 22.72 -6.51
N LEU A 167 4.39 22.69 -5.97
CA LEU A 167 4.73 23.52 -4.80
C LEU A 167 4.55 25.02 -5.06
N ALA A 168 4.78 25.47 -6.30
CA ALA A 168 4.59 26.85 -6.71
C ALA A 168 3.09 27.19 -6.73
N ASP A 169 2.27 26.37 -7.40
CA ASP A 169 0.82 26.60 -7.48
C ASP A 169 0.16 26.53 -6.09
N PHE A 170 0.61 25.62 -5.22
CA PHE A 170 0.10 25.54 -3.86
C PHE A 170 0.43 26.81 -3.05
N ALA A 171 1.62 27.37 -3.23
CA ALA A 171 2.02 28.64 -2.62
C ALA A 171 1.21 29.82 -3.19
N ASP A 172 1.05 29.90 -4.50
CA ASP A 172 0.28 30.95 -5.18
C ASP A 172 -1.20 30.90 -4.79
N GLU A 173 -1.81 29.71 -4.75
CA GLU A 173 -3.19 29.52 -4.30
C GLU A 173 -3.35 29.91 -2.82
N THR A 174 -2.41 29.53 -1.94
CA THR A 174 -2.41 29.95 -0.52
C THR A 174 -2.34 31.48 -0.36
N ALA A 175 -1.63 32.17 -1.25
CA ALA A 175 -1.45 33.61 -1.22
C ALA A 175 -2.57 34.39 -1.95
N SER A 176 -3.50 33.69 -2.58
CA SER A 176 -4.57 34.29 -3.37
C SER A 176 -5.72 34.85 -2.52
N GLU A 177 -6.74 35.42 -3.18
CA GLU A 177 -8.01 35.81 -2.54
C GLU A 177 -8.94 34.62 -2.24
N SER A 178 -8.50 33.39 -2.56
CA SER A 178 -9.23 32.16 -2.26
C SER A 178 -9.31 31.93 -0.74
N PRO A 179 -10.49 31.57 -0.20
CA PRO A 179 -10.63 31.36 1.25
C PRO A 179 -10.02 30.04 1.75
N ALA A 180 -9.53 29.18 0.84
CA ALA A 180 -8.80 27.95 1.13
C ALA A 180 -7.81 27.64 -0.01
N PRO A 181 -6.61 27.10 0.26
CA PRO A 181 -6.15 26.49 1.50
C PRO A 181 -5.82 27.52 2.59
N GLY A 182 -6.19 27.19 3.84
CA GLY A 182 -5.93 28.02 5.01
C GLY A 182 -4.75 27.53 5.86
N GLY A 183 -4.56 28.13 7.04
CA GLY A 183 -3.50 27.76 7.97
C GLY A 183 -3.54 26.30 8.43
N GLY A 184 -4.72 25.67 8.46
CA GLY A 184 -4.87 24.24 8.77
C GLY A 184 -4.23 23.35 7.70
N SER A 185 -4.60 23.58 6.44
CA SER A 185 -4.04 22.92 5.25
C SER A 185 -2.50 23.05 5.20
N VAL A 186 -1.98 24.27 5.41
CA VAL A 186 -0.54 24.54 5.42
C VAL A 186 0.16 23.83 6.59
N SER A 187 -0.41 23.90 7.81
CA SER A 187 0.16 23.24 9.00
C SER A 187 0.22 21.73 8.86
N ALA A 188 -0.81 21.13 8.25
CA ALA A 188 -0.83 19.70 7.93
C ALA A 188 0.30 19.33 6.96
N TYR A 189 0.51 20.11 5.90
CA TYR A 189 1.56 19.87 4.93
C TYR A 189 2.98 20.08 5.51
N VAL A 190 3.19 21.12 6.32
CA VAL A 190 4.45 21.31 7.06
C VAL A 190 4.74 20.12 7.97
N GLY A 191 3.72 19.60 8.66
CA GLY A 191 3.83 18.35 9.41
C GLY A 191 4.23 17.16 8.54
N ALA A 192 3.62 17.02 7.36
CA ALA A 192 3.93 15.97 6.39
C ALA A 192 5.40 16.04 5.92
N LEU A 193 5.95 17.24 5.71
CA LEU A 193 7.36 17.44 5.36
C LEU A 193 8.29 17.07 6.52
N GLY A 194 7.96 17.49 7.75
CA GLY A 194 8.72 17.14 8.95
C GLY A 194 8.82 15.62 9.17
N ILE A 195 7.69 14.92 9.07
CA ILE A 195 7.69 13.45 9.19
C ILE A 195 8.38 12.76 8.02
N SER A 196 8.30 13.33 6.81
CA SER A 196 9.00 12.80 5.63
C SER A 196 10.52 12.84 5.82
N LEU A 197 11.06 13.90 6.43
CA LEU A 197 12.48 13.99 6.76
C LEU A 197 12.90 12.91 7.79
N ALA A 198 12.11 12.73 8.85
CA ALA A 198 12.38 11.68 9.84
C ALA A 198 12.33 10.27 9.20
N THR A 199 11.33 10.03 8.34
CA THR A 199 11.17 8.78 7.58
C THR A 199 12.35 8.53 6.65
N MET A 200 12.86 9.57 5.99
CA MET A 200 14.06 9.48 5.16
C MET A 200 15.28 9.06 5.98
N VAL A 201 15.51 9.67 7.14
CA VAL A 201 16.64 9.33 8.02
C VAL A 201 16.54 7.88 8.50
N ALA A 202 15.34 7.41 8.86
CA ALA A 202 15.10 6.02 9.23
C ALA A 202 15.41 5.06 8.07
N ASN A 203 14.93 5.37 6.84
CA ASN A 203 15.24 4.57 5.66
C ASN A 203 16.73 4.52 5.33
N LEU A 204 17.44 5.66 5.38
CA LEU A 204 18.89 5.69 5.18
C LEU A 204 19.63 4.86 6.25
N SER A 205 19.17 4.92 7.49
CA SER A 205 19.74 4.15 8.60
C SER A 205 19.53 2.65 8.43
N SER A 206 18.38 2.22 7.92
CA SER A 206 18.06 0.80 7.68
C SER A 206 18.99 0.11 6.66
N HIS A 207 19.68 0.89 5.82
CA HIS A 207 20.59 0.40 4.77
C HIS A 207 22.03 0.88 4.98
N LYS A 208 22.34 1.41 6.16
CA LYS A 208 23.67 1.90 6.47
C LYS A 208 24.59 0.71 6.73
N LYS A 209 25.70 0.65 6.01
CA LYS A 209 26.75 -0.36 6.22
C LYS A 209 27.16 -0.41 7.69
N GLY A 210 27.15 -1.61 8.27
CA GLY A 210 27.47 -1.86 9.68
C GLY A 210 26.26 -1.82 10.60
N TRP A 211 25.08 -1.42 10.10
CA TRP A 211 23.80 -1.47 10.81
C TRP A 211 22.85 -2.51 10.18
N ASP A 212 23.39 -3.45 9.41
CA ASP A 212 22.64 -4.45 8.64
C ASP A 212 21.73 -5.33 9.52
N GLU A 213 22.10 -5.57 10.78
CA GLU A 213 21.28 -6.32 11.74
C GLU A 213 20.10 -5.51 12.30
N LYS A 214 20.15 -4.18 12.19
CA LYS A 214 19.15 -3.24 12.71
C LYS A 214 18.20 -2.72 11.64
N TRP A 215 18.25 -3.29 10.43
CA TRP A 215 17.42 -2.86 9.30
C TRP A 215 15.91 -2.83 9.66
N GLU A 216 15.46 -3.83 10.43
CA GLU A 216 14.05 -3.98 10.82
C GLU A 216 13.64 -2.92 11.85
N GLU A 217 14.48 -2.64 12.85
CA GLU A 217 14.23 -1.58 13.84
C GLU A 217 14.05 -0.21 13.16
N PHE A 218 14.96 0.15 12.25
CA PHE A 218 14.83 1.39 11.48
C PHE A 218 13.70 1.35 10.46
N GLY A 219 13.40 0.17 9.90
CA GLY A 219 12.29 -0.06 8.99
C GLY A 219 10.93 0.19 9.65
N ASP A 220 10.72 -0.31 10.87
CA ASP A 220 9.50 -0.10 11.66
C ASP A 220 9.26 1.38 11.97
N VAL A 221 10.35 2.14 12.20
CA VAL A 221 10.29 3.59 12.39
C VAL A 221 9.88 4.28 11.10
N ALA A 222 10.44 3.87 9.97
CA ALA A 222 10.09 4.41 8.66
C ALA A 222 8.63 4.09 8.27
N GLU A 223 8.14 2.88 8.57
CA GLU A 223 6.75 2.48 8.28
C GLU A 223 5.74 3.34 9.04
N LYS A 224 5.99 3.60 10.33
CA LYS A 224 5.18 4.55 11.10
C LYS A 224 5.23 5.96 10.49
N GLY A 225 6.42 6.41 10.09
CA GLY A 225 6.61 7.71 9.46
C GLY A 225 5.83 7.87 8.15
N GLU A 226 5.81 6.83 7.31
CA GLU A 226 5.02 6.79 6.08
C GLU A 226 3.52 6.83 6.37
N ASP A 227 3.02 6.07 7.36
CA ASP A 227 1.61 6.11 7.77
C ASP A 227 1.18 7.52 8.21
N PHE A 228 2.03 8.21 8.98
CA PHE A 228 1.74 9.58 9.42
C PHE A 228 1.81 10.57 8.28
N LYS A 229 2.79 10.42 7.38
CA LYS A 229 2.87 11.26 6.18
C LYS A 229 1.57 11.15 5.39
N GLN A 230 1.06 9.94 5.15
CA GLN A 230 -0.20 9.74 4.43
C GLN A 230 -1.39 10.40 5.14
N LYS A 231 -1.51 10.25 6.46
CA LYS A 231 -2.56 10.92 7.25
C LYS A 231 -2.48 12.44 7.16
N LEU A 232 -1.30 13.01 7.38
CA LEU A 232 -1.09 14.47 7.35
C LEU A 232 -1.32 15.04 5.95
N THR A 233 -0.87 14.35 4.91
CA THR A 233 -1.15 14.75 3.53
C THR A 233 -2.66 14.71 3.23
N ALA A 234 -3.38 13.68 3.68
CA ALA A 234 -4.84 13.63 3.50
C ALA A 234 -5.58 14.77 4.23
N LEU A 235 -5.04 15.26 5.35
CA LEU A 235 -5.62 16.37 6.10
C LEU A 235 -5.52 17.72 5.38
N VAL A 236 -4.65 17.86 4.37
CA VAL A 236 -4.51 19.09 3.57
C VAL A 236 -5.80 19.38 2.79
N ASP A 237 -6.28 18.40 2.01
CA ASP A 237 -7.54 18.53 1.28
C ASP A 237 -8.75 18.51 2.23
N GLU A 238 -8.67 17.76 3.34
CA GLU A 238 -9.75 17.64 4.34
C GLU A 238 -10.07 18.99 5.02
N ASP A 239 -9.06 19.79 5.33
CA ASP A 239 -9.22 21.13 5.92
C ASP A 239 -10.03 22.05 5.00
N THR A 240 -9.70 22.04 3.70
CA THR A 240 -10.44 22.79 2.68
C THR A 240 -11.87 22.27 2.51
N LYS A 241 -12.08 20.95 2.53
CA LYS A 241 -13.43 20.35 2.51
C LYS A 241 -14.25 20.77 3.72
N ALA A 242 -13.65 20.80 4.91
CA ALA A 242 -14.32 21.22 6.13
C ALA A 242 -14.73 22.70 6.10
N PHE A 243 -13.84 23.58 5.62
CA PHE A 243 -14.15 25.00 5.43
C PHE A 243 -15.30 25.20 4.43
N ASN A 244 -15.27 24.51 3.29
CA ASN A 244 -16.32 24.61 2.28
C ASN A 244 -17.68 24.17 2.81
N LYS A 245 -17.74 23.17 3.70
CA LYS A 245 -18.99 22.77 4.37
C LYS A 245 -19.55 23.86 5.27
N ILE A 246 -18.70 24.61 5.98
CA ILE A 246 -19.15 25.77 6.77
C ILE A 246 -19.78 26.82 5.84
N MET A 247 -19.12 27.16 4.74
CA MET A 247 -19.62 28.14 3.78
C MET A 247 -20.96 27.70 3.15
N GLN A 248 -21.09 26.43 2.80
CA GLN A 248 -22.34 25.85 2.31
C GLN A 248 -23.45 25.93 3.37
N ALA A 249 -23.17 25.56 4.62
CA ALA A 249 -24.12 25.68 5.72
C ALA A 249 -24.54 27.15 5.96
N MET A 250 -23.61 28.09 5.85
CA MET A 250 -23.87 29.54 5.91
C MET A 250 -24.65 30.07 4.70
N SER A 251 -24.75 29.34 3.60
CA SER A 251 -25.56 29.72 2.44
C SER A 251 -27.02 29.26 2.52
N LEU A 252 -27.36 28.35 3.45
CA LEU A 252 -28.71 27.79 3.55
C LEU A 252 -29.79 28.86 3.80
N PRO A 253 -31.03 28.66 3.31
CA PRO A 253 -32.14 29.59 3.57
C PRO A 253 -32.38 29.86 5.06
N LYS A 254 -32.98 31.01 5.36
CA LYS A 254 -33.23 31.48 6.74
C LYS A 254 -34.57 32.22 6.90
N ASN A 255 -35.53 31.95 6.01
CA ASN A 255 -36.77 32.71 5.91
C ASN A 255 -37.87 32.13 6.81
N SER A 256 -37.91 30.81 7.00
CA SER A 256 -38.81 30.14 7.96
C SER A 256 -38.10 29.66 9.21
N ASP A 257 -38.85 29.40 10.29
CA ASP A 257 -38.26 28.87 11.53
C ASP A 257 -37.71 27.45 11.35
N SER A 258 -38.32 26.65 10.46
CA SER A 258 -37.79 25.33 10.08
C SER A 258 -36.46 25.45 9.32
N GLU A 259 -36.34 26.40 8.40
CA GLU A 259 -35.09 26.67 7.68
C GLU A 259 -34.00 27.19 8.61
N LYS A 260 -34.33 28.08 9.55
CA LYS A 260 -33.37 28.57 10.56
C LYS A 260 -32.83 27.44 11.41
N GLU A 261 -33.69 26.51 11.83
CA GLU A 261 -33.28 25.35 12.64
C GLU A 261 -32.37 24.40 11.85
N LEU A 262 -32.74 24.07 10.60
CA LEU A 262 -31.90 23.25 9.71
C LEU A 262 -30.55 23.90 9.45
N ARG A 263 -30.54 25.20 9.17
CA ARG A 263 -29.32 25.99 8.98
C ARG A 263 -28.46 25.98 10.24
N ARG A 264 -29.05 26.19 11.42
CA ARG A 264 -28.33 26.16 12.70
C ARG A 264 -27.65 24.82 12.94
N LYS A 265 -28.38 23.72 12.73
CA LYS A 265 -27.84 22.37 12.86
C LYS A 265 -26.70 22.11 11.87
N ALA A 266 -26.88 22.47 10.60
CA ALA A 266 -25.86 22.32 9.58
C ALA A 266 -24.58 23.11 9.90
N ILE A 267 -24.71 24.32 10.46
CA ILE A 267 -23.57 25.12 10.91
C ILE A 267 -22.87 24.45 12.11
N ASP A 268 -23.61 23.95 13.11
CA ASP A 268 -23.01 23.26 14.26
C ASP A 268 -22.25 22.00 13.82
N ASP A 269 -22.86 21.16 12.97
CA ASP A 269 -22.24 19.94 12.44
C ASP A 269 -20.97 20.26 11.62
N ALA A 270 -21.04 21.27 10.74
CA ALA A 270 -19.89 21.72 9.94
C ALA A 270 -18.77 22.31 10.81
N THR A 271 -19.13 23.06 11.85
CA THR A 271 -18.16 23.66 12.78
C THR A 271 -17.45 22.57 13.60
N ARG A 272 -18.19 21.57 14.10
CA ARG A 272 -17.59 20.41 14.79
C ARG A 272 -16.59 19.70 13.89
N TYR A 273 -16.99 19.41 12.66
CA TYR A 273 -16.11 18.77 11.68
C TYR A 273 -14.85 19.59 11.37
N ALA A 274 -14.97 20.91 11.22
CA ALA A 274 -13.83 21.80 11.01
C ALA A 274 -12.89 21.90 12.22
N ILE A 275 -13.39 21.73 13.45
CA ILE A 275 -12.55 21.66 14.66
C ILE A 275 -11.83 20.30 14.76
N GLU A 276 -12.45 19.22 14.27
CA GLU A 276 -11.85 17.88 14.32
C GLU A 276 -10.61 17.74 13.43
N VAL A 277 -10.56 18.43 12.28
CA VAL A 277 -9.42 18.38 11.35
C VAL A 277 -8.10 18.86 12.01
N PRO A 278 -7.99 20.10 12.55
CA PRO A 278 -6.78 20.56 13.22
C PRO A 278 -6.51 19.75 14.50
N LEU A 279 -7.53 19.26 15.20
CA LEU A 279 -7.33 18.35 16.34
C LEU A 279 -6.66 17.03 15.92
N LYS A 280 -7.01 16.49 14.75
CA LYS A 280 -6.33 15.31 14.17
C LYS A 280 -4.88 15.65 13.83
N VAL A 281 -4.63 16.79 13.17
CA VAL A 281 -3.27 17.27 12.88
C VAL A 281 -2.44 17.35 14.16
N MET A 282 -2.95 18.00 15.21
CA MET A 282 -2.27 18.10 16.50
C MET A 282 -2.01 16.74 17.15
N LYS A 283 -3.01 15.85 17.16
CA LYS A 283 -2.87 14.51 17.77
C LYS A 283 -1.85 13.66 17.02
N ASP A 284 -1.82 13.74 15.70
CA ASP A 284 -0.89 12.98 14.86
C ASP A 284 0.54 13.55 14.96
N GLN A 285 0.70 14.88 15.13
CA GLN A 285 1.99 15.51 15.39
C GLN A 285 2.52 15.22 16.81
N VAL A 286 1.68 15.31 17.85
CA VAL A 286 2.10 15.22 19.26
C VAL A 286 2.35 13.79 19.72
N LYS A 287 1.62 12.79 19.19
CA LYS A 287 1.78 11.39 19.61
C LYS A 287 3.17 10.84 19.37
N HIS A 288 3.98 11.47 18.51
CA HIS A 288 5.32 11.01 18.19
C HIS A 288 6.35 12.12 18.24
N LYS A 289 6.73 12.50 19.47
CA LYS A 289 8.15 12.76 19.73
C LYS A 289 8.89 11.47 19.38
N PHE A 290 9.62 11.43 18.27
CA PHE A 290 10.64 10.40 18.08
C PHE A 290 11.53 10.49 19.32
N ARG A 291 11.44 9.48 20.18
CA ARG A 291 12.31 9.37 21.34
C ARG A 291 13.72 9.37 20.74
N GLY A 292 14.47 10.44 20.98
CA GLY A 292 15.70 10.73 20.26
C GLY A 292 16.64 9.53 20.33
N TYR A 293 16.69 8.75 19.26
CA TYR A 293 17.77 7.83 19.06
C TYR A 293 19.00 8.70 18.84
N SER A 294 20.07 8.46 19.59
CA SER A 294 21.35 9.11 19.33
C SER A 294 21.89 8.49 18.03
N PHE A 295 21.63 9.13 16.90
CA PHE A 295 22.12 8.65 15.61
C PHE A 295 23.59 9.06 15.45
N GLY A 296 24.49 8.08 15.59
CA GLY A 296 25.95 8.24 15.48
C GLY A 296 26.49 8.56 14.07
N SER A 297 25.73 9.23 13.21
CA SER A 297 26.31 9.94 12.06
C SER A 297 25.97 11.40 12.17
N ALA A 298 26.98 12.18 12.56
CA ALA A 298 26.97 13.63 12.57
C ALA A 298 26.52 14.16 11.21
N SER A 299 25.29 14.69 11.13
CA SER A 299 24.89 15.87 10.34
C SER A 299 23.36 16.06 10.15
N VAL A 300 22.48 15.18 10.64
CA VAL A 300 21.02 15.42 10.54
C VAL A 300 20.28 14.98 11.80
N LEU A 301 20.44 15.69 12.91
CA LEU A 301 19.42 15.79 13.99
C LEU A 301 19.65 17.06 14.79
N SER A 302 18.88 18.10 14.48
CA SER A 302 18.59 19.17 15.42
C SER A 302 17.09 19.42 15.46
N LEU A 303 16.32 18.43 15.88
CA LEU A 303 14.93 18.64 16.28
C LEU A 303 14.68 17.93 17.60
N ASP A 304 15.41 18.38 18.62
CA ASP A 304 14.91 18.29 19.99
C ASP A 304 13.89 19.42 20.16
N PHE A 305 12.66 19.16 19.73
CA PHE A 305 11.57 20.14 19.64
C PHE A 305 11.28 20.81 21.01
N ASP A 306 11.57 20.11 22.12
CA ASP A 306 11.47 20.65 23.48
C ASP A 306 12.58 21.66 23.82
N LYS A 307 13.77 21.50 23.25
CA LYS A 307 14.89 22.41 23.48
C LYS A 307 14.68 23.72 22.71
N TYR A 308 14.22 23.62 21.46
CA TYR A 308 13.95 24.78 20.61
C TYR A 308 12.81 25.66 21.17
N MET A 309 11.74 25.07 21.71
CA MET A 309 10.64 25.84 22.33
C MET A 309 11.02 26.48 23.67
N LYS A 310 11.97 25.91 24.43
CA LYS A 310 12.46 26.50 25.68
C LYS A 310 13.41 27.67 25.43
N ASP A 311 14.25 27.59 24.40
CA ASP A 311 15.28 28.60 24.14
C ASP A 311 14.75 29.81 23.37
N VAL A 312 13.63 29.69 22.63
CA VAL A 312 13.08 30.77 21.78
C VAL A 312 11.92 31.55 22.41
N LEU A 313 11.26 31.02 23.45
CA LEU A 313 10.14 31.69 24.13
C LEU A 313 10.48 32.23 25.54
N LEU A 314 11.73 32.08 26.00
CA LEU A 314 12.20 32.61 27.28
C LEU A 314 13.43 33.54 27.15
N GLN A 315 13.61 34.14 25.97
CA GLN A 315 14.40 35.36 25.77
C GLN A 315 13.50 36.44 25.15
#